data_AF-A0AAR5Q3H8-F1
#
_entry.id   AF-A0AAR5Q3H8-F1
#
_cell.length_a   1.000
_cell.length_b   1.000
_cell.length_c   1.000
_cell.angle_alpha   90.00
_cell.angle_beta   90.00
_cell.angle_gamma   90.00
#
_symmetry.space_group_name_H-M   'P 1'
#
loop_
_entity.id
_entity.type
_entity.pdbx_description
1 polymer ?
#
loop_
_entity_poly.entity_id
_entity_poly.type
_entity_poly.pdbx_seq_one_letter_code
_entity_poly.pdbx_strand_id
1 'polypeptide(L)'
;MYQGENIDTLLERMQVKPIDLLPIQILFKEIASPMERFGLSSWVPFLPLELFDYEEFDIRSPENWIEHGIIDGIRHPLPATAFIPNSEVNEENRSSFDLDRLFHWVHVAALDYQPKEKLWKVMTLDGLKRTFFLPKLLLMMKAEDPVNFANRIISAIALRKKCEEVIRH
;
A
#
# COMPACT_ATOMS: atom_id res chain seq x y z
N MET A 1 -24.79 0.32 -3.61
CA MET A 1 -24.32 -0.61 -4.66
C MET A 1 -22.98 -0.07 -5.14
N TYR A 2 -21.87 -0.49 -4.50
CA TYR A 2 -20.51 0.08 -4.67
C TYR A 2 -19.64 -0.74 -5.63
N GLN A 3 -20.23 -1.35 -6.66
CA GLN A 3 -19.45 -2.01 -7.70
C GLN A 3 -18.92 -0.93 -8.66
N GLY A 4 -17.68 -0.49 -8.46
CA GLY A 4 -16.96 0.30 -9.47
C GLY A 4 -16.11 1.47 -8.97
N GLU A 5 -16.10 1.82 -7.68
CA GLU A 5 -15.20 2.88 -7.20
C GLU A 5 -13.74 2.43 -7.24
N ASN A 6 -12.90 3.23 -7.92
CA ASN A 6 -11.46 3.07 -7.89
C ASN A 6 -10.95 3.47 -6.49
N ILE A 7 -10.08 2.64 -5.91
CA ILE A 7 -9.48 2.89 -4.59
C ILE A 7 -8.75 4.24 -4.54
N ASP A 8 -8.13 4.68 -5.63
CA ASP A 8 -7.51 6.01 -5.76
C ASP A 8 -8.49 7.13 -5.41
N THR A 9 -9.63 7.17 -6.12
CA THR A 9 -10.66 8.19 -5.96
C THR A 9 -11.33 8.10 -4.59
N LEU A 10 -11.51 6.89 -4.07
CA LEU A 10 -12.08 6.68 -2.74
C LEU A 10 -11.16 7.24 -1.65
N LEU A 11 -9.88 6.93 -1.69
CA LEU A 11 -8.89 7.43 -0.74
C LEU A 11 -8.75 8.96 -0.81
N GLU A 12 -8.74 9.52 -2.02
CA GLU A 12 -8.72 10.97 -2.22
C GLU A 12 -9.94 11.65 -1.56
N ARG A 13 -11.15 11.11 -1.76
CA ARG A 13 -12.37 11.61 -1.10
C ARG A 13 -12.31 11.49 0.42
N MET A 14 -11.63 10.47 0.92
CA MET A 14 -11.37 10.26 2.35
C MET A 14 -10.15 11.04 2.86
N GLN A 15 -9.58 11.92 2.04
CA GLN A 15 -8.44 12.78 2.37
C GLN A 15 -7.16 12.01 2.72
N VAL A 16 -7.01 10.79 2.20
CA VAL A 16 -5.76 10.03 2.27
C VAL A 16 -4.94 10.37 1.03
N LYS A 17 -3.71 10.85 1.24
CA LYS A 17 -2.79 11.19 0.14
C LYS A 17 -1.79 10.06 -0.10
N PRO A 18 -1.24 9.90 -1.31
CA PRO A 18 -0.19 8.92 -1.57
C PRO A 18 1.02 9.05 -0.62
N ILE A 19 1.38 10.27 -0.22
CA ILE A 19 2.46 10.51 0.75
C ILE A 19 2.21 9.85 2.13
N ASP A 20 0.95 9.68 2.54
CA ASP A 20 0.60 8.99 3.80
C ASP A 20 0.94 7.49 3.73
N LEU A 21 1.02 6.91 2.52
CA LEU A 21 1.25 5.48 2.27
C LEU A 21 2.70 5.16 1.92
N LEU A 22 3.55 6.17 1.70
CA LEU A 22 4.92 5.94 1.27
C LEU A 22 5.71 5.12 2.31
N PRO A 23 6.54 4.16 1.86
CA PRO A 23 7.47 3.48 2.75
C PRO A 23 8.41 4.49 3.42
N ILE A 24 8.68 4.30 4.71
CA ILE A 24 9.52 5.23 5.49
C ILE A 24 10.92 5.40 4.89
N GLN A 25 11.44 4.37 4.22
CA GLN A 25 12.74 4.40 3.55
C GLN A 25 12.73 5.37 2.37
N ILE A 26 11.59 5.52 1.68
CA ILE A 26 11.42 6.51 0.61
C ILE A 26 11.35 7.89 1.22
N LEU A 27 10.50 8.11 2.24
CA LEU A 27 10.42 9.41 2.93
C LEU A 27 11.78 9.87 3.45
N PHE A 28 12.55 8.96 4.06
CA PHE A 28 13.90 9.26 4.55
C PHE A 28 14.92 9.45 3.44
N LYS A 29 14.73 8.85 2.26
CA LYS A 29 15.58 9.15 1.11
C LYS A 29 15.31 10.57 0.59
N GLU A 30 14.04 10.94 0.52
CA GLU A 30 13.60 12.16 -0.18
C GLU A 30 13.64 13.43 0.66
N ILE A 31 13.50 13.31 1.99
CA ILE A 31 13.52 14.46 2.90
C ILE A 31 14.90 14.51 3.52
N ALA A 32 15.82 15.39 3.09
CA ALA A 32 17.23 15.31 3.51
C ALA A 32 17.49 15.72 4.97
N SER A 33 16.71 16.65 5.53
CA SER A 33 17.02 17.28 6.82
C SER A 33 16.68 16.36 8.01
N PRO A 34 17.63 16.07 8.92
CA PRO A 34 17.33 15.35 10.15
C PRO A 34 16.31 16.06 11.04
N MET A 35 16.29 17.40 11.02
CA MET A 35 15.30 18.20 11.76
C MET A 35 13.89 18.00 11.19
N GLU A 36 13.77 17.91 9.86
CA GLU A 36 12.48 17.63 9.22
C GLU A 36 12.03 16.19 9.45
N ARG A 37 12.95 15.22 9.55
CA ARG A 37 12.62 13.81 9.81
C ARG A 37 12.24 13.56 11.27
N PHE A 38 13.06 14.04 12.19
CA PHE A 38 13.05 13.61 13.60
C PHE A 38 12.75 14.73 14.59
N GLY A 39 12.52 15.96 14.12
CA GLY A 39 12.11 17.06 14.98
C GLY A 39 10.81 16.74 15.72
N LEU A 40 10.62 17.34 16.90
CA LEU A 40 9.41 17.13 17.70
C LEU A 40 8.13 17.54 16.96
N SER A 41 8.22 18.53 16.07
CA SER A 41 7.14 18.97 15.18
C SER A 41 7.22 18.35 13.77
N SER A 42 8.00 17.28 13.59
CA SER A 42 8.10 16.56 12.31
C SER A 42 6.76 15.93 11.96
N TRP A 43 6.30 16.19 10.74
CA TRP A 43 5.16 15.49 10.15
C TRP A 43 5.57 14.14 9.52
N VAL A 44 6.87 13.87 9.39
CA VAL A 44 7.41 12.73 8.66
C VAL A 44 7.29 11.46 9.50
N PRO A 45 6.57 10.44 9.02
CA PRO A 45 6.51 9.15 9.70
C PRO A 45 7.89 8.49 9.83
N PHE A 46 8.12 7.83 10.97
CA PHE A 46 9.34 7.05 11.22
C PHE A 46 9.06 5.58 11.56
N LEU A 47 7.80 5.20 11.74
CA LEU A 47 7.39 3.80 11.87
C LEU A 47 6.79 3.29 10.55
N PRO A 48 7.16 2.07 10.10
CA PRO A 48 6.56 1.46 8.92
C PRO A 48 5.04 1.31 9.09
N LEU A 49 4.28 1.63 8.04
CA LEU A 49 2.81 1.65 8.10
C LEU A 49 2.23 0.25 8.30
N GLU A 50 2.89 -0.76 7.72
CA GLU A 50 2.51 -2.17 7.80
C GLU A 50 2.50 -2.74 9.23
N LEU A 51 3.17 -2.09 10.20
CA LEU A 51 3.11 -2.48 11.61
C LEU A 51 1.74 -2.18 12.25
N PHE A 52 0.95 -1.32 11.63
CA PHE A 52 -0.36 -0.86 12.13
C PHE A 52 -1.53 -1.44 11.35
N ASP A 53 -1.26 -2.48 10.55
CA ASP A 53 -2.26 -3.17 9.78
C ASP A 53 -3.24 -3.93 10.70
N TYR A 54 -4.54 -3.57 10.64
CA TYR A 54 -5.58 -4.26 11.40
C TYR A 54 -6.22 -5.33 10.52
N GLU A 55 -5.77 -6.58 10.71
CA GLU A 55 -6.15 -7.72 9.87
C GLU A 55 -7.66 -8.05 9.95
N GLU A 56 -8.40 -7.61 10.99
CA GLU A 56 -9.84 -7.87 11.15
C GLU A 56 -10.72 -7.23 10.06
N PHE A 57 -10.20 -6.27 9.30
CA PHE A 57 -10.91 -5.73 8.13
C PHE A 57 -11.03 -6.73 6.98
N ASP A 58 -10.17 -7.74 6.91
CA ASP A 58 -10.24 -8.82 5.93
C ASP A 58 -10.55 -10.15 6.63
N ILE A 59 -11.81 -10.58 6.51
CA ILE A 59 -12.26 -11.85 7.09
C ILE A 59 -11.67 -13.08 6.36
N ARG A 60 -10.99 -12.90 5.22
CA ARG A 60 -10.34 -13.98 4.49
C ARG A 60 -8.87 -14.06 4.86
N SER A 61 -8.39 -15.26 5.16
CA SER A 61 -6.95 -15.50 5.27
C SER A 61 -6.30 -15.47 3.88
N PRO A 62 -4.97 -15.27 3.79
CA PRO A 62 -4.24 -15.36 2.53
C PRO A 62 -4.41 -16.71 1.81
N GLU A 63 -4.54 -17.80 2.55
CA GLU A 63 -4.80 -19.13 2.03
C GLU A 63 -6.17 -19.21 1.36
N ASN A 64 -7.22 -18.68 2.02
CA ASN A 64 -8.56 -18.60 1.45
C ASN A 64 -8.56 -17.80 0.14
N TRP A 65 -7.77 -16.73 0.06
CA TRP A 65 -7.59 -15.97 -1.18
C TRP A 65 -6.96 -16.82 -2.28
N ILE A 66 -5.88 -17.54 -1.97
CA ILE A 66 -5.21 -18.42 -2.95
C ILE A 66 -6.17 -19.50 -3.47
N GLU A 67 -6.98 -20.10 -2.59
CA GLU A 67 -7.98 -21.10 -2.95
C GLU A 67 -9.05 -20.54 -3.91
N HIS A 68 -9.47 -19.29 -3.73
CA HIS A 68 -10.38 -18.61 -4.66
C HIS A 68 -9.82 -18.49 -6.09
N GLY A 69 -8.50 -18.59 -6.27
CA GLY A 69 -7.85 -18.58 -7.58
C GLY A 69 -7.83 -19.94 -8.28
N ILE A 70 -8.30 -21.00 -7.62
CA ILE A 70 -8.30 -22.36 -8.19
C ILE A 70 -9.59 -22.55 -8.99
N ILE A 71 -9.45 -22.66 -10.32
CA ILE A 71 -10.54 -22.93 -11.25
C ILE A 71 -10.19 -24.22 -11.99
N ASP A 72 -11.07 -25.22 -11.93
CA ASP A 72 -10.85 -26.54 -12.53
C ASP A 72 -9.52 -27.21 -12.12
N GLY A 73 -9.10 -27.00 -10.87
CA GLY A 73 -7.85 -27.53 -10.32
C GLY A 73 -6.58 -26.77 -10.75
N ILE A 74 -6.72 -25.72 -11.56
CA ILE A 74 -5.63 -24.85 -12.00
C ILE A 74 -5.60 -23.59 -11.14
N ARG A 75 -4.44 -23.30 -10.54
CA ARG A 75 -4.23 -22.08 -9.78
C ARG A 75 -3.97 -20.90 -10.72
N HIS A 76 -4.89 -19.94 -10.74
CA HIS A 76 -4.76 -18.68 -11.46
C HIS A 76 -4.34 -17.54 -10.52
N PRO A 77 -3.60 -16.54 -11.03
CA PRO A 77 -3.37 -15.30 -10.31
C PRO A 77 -4.68 -14.56 -10.00
N LEU A 78 -4.73 -13.92 -8.84
CA LEU A 78 -5.90 -13.13 -8.44
C LEU A 78 -5.79 -11.70 -8.99
N PRO A 79 -6.85 -11.13 -9.58
CA PRO A 79 -6.86 -9.73 -9.94
C PRO A 79 -6.85 -8.86 -8.68
N ALA A 80 -5.97 -7.85 -8.66
CA ALA A 80 -5.81 -6.94 -7.54
C ALA A 80 -5.36 -5.55 -8.00
N THR A 81 -5.29 -4.60 -7.08
CA THR A 81 -4.70 -3.28 -7.27
C THR A 81 -3.70 -3.02 -6.16
N ALA A 82 -2.51 -2.52 -6.50
CA ALA A 82 -1.40 -2.36 -5.56
C ALA A 82 -0.80 -0.95 -5.61
N PHE A 83 -0.40 -0.44 -4.46
CA PHE A 83 0.32 0.83 -4.35
C PHE A 83 1.82 0.60 -4.50
N ILE A 84 2.39 1.01 -5.62
CA ILE A 84 3.76 0.66 -6.04
C ILE A 84 4.50 1.87 -6.67
N PRO A 85 5.84 1.80 -6.83
CA PRO A 85 6.58 2.88 -7.46
C PRO A 85 6.08 3.20 -8.88
N ASN A 86 5.92 4.49 -9.15
CA ASN A 86 5.53 5.00 -10.45
C ASN A 86 6.63 4.69 -11.47
N SER A 87 6.29 3.95 -12.54
CA SER A 87 7.23 3.57 -13.61
C SER A 87 7.79 4.76 -14.39
N GLU A 88 7.11 5.90 -14.37
CA GLU A 88 7.58 7.12 -15.03
C GLU A 88 8.68 7.82 -14.24
N VAL A 89 8.84 7.50 -12.94
CA VAL A 89 9.85 8.12 -12.08
C VAL A 89 11.15 7.33 -12.14
N ASN A 90 12.23 8.03 -12.49
CA ASN A 90 13.59 7.51 -12.50
C ASN A 90 14.55 8.52 -11.87
N GLU A 91 15.83 8.18 -11.75
CA GLU A 91 16.82 9.06 -11.10
C GLU A 91 17.02 10.39 -11.83
N GLU A 92 16.88 10.40 -13.15
CA GLU A 92 17.11 11.58 -13.99
C GLU A 92 15.97 12.60 -13.85
N ASN A 93 14.73 12.14 -13.71
CA ASN A 93 13.55 13.01 -13.64
C ASN A 93 12.95 13.14 -12.23
N ARG A 94 13.52 12.46 -11.22
CA ARG A 94 13.01 12.41 -9.85
C ARG A 94 12.65 13.79 -9.29
N SER A 95 13.51 14.79 -9.48
CA SER A 95 13.31 16.15 -8.97
C SER A 95 12.08 16.87 -9.54
N SER A 96 11.51 16.37 -10.64
CA SER A 96 10.31 16.92 -11.29
C SER A 96 9.00 16.35 -10.73
N PHE A 97 9.07 15.45 -9.75
CA PHE A 97 7.91 14.80 -9.14
C PHE A 97 7.76 15.16 -7.66
N ASP A 98 6.57 15.58 -7.28
CA ASP A 98 6.18 15.68 -5.87
C ASP A 98 6.13 14.30 -5.22
N LEU A 99 6.25 14.26 -3.88
CA LEU A 99 6.21 13.02 -3.10
C LEU A 99 4.93 12.21 -3.36
N ASP A 100 3.80 12.89 -3.56
CA ASP A 100 2.51 12.26 -3.87
C ASP A 100 2.49 11.54 -5.23
N ARG A 101 3.47 11.75 -6.10
CA ARG A 101 3.51 11.16 -7.45
C ARG A 101 4.58 10.07 -7.61
N LEU A 102 5.31 9.75 -6.55
CA LEU A 102 6.35 8.71 -6.56
C LEU A 102 5.79 7.30 -6.60
N PHE A 103 4.61 7.12 -6.01
CA PHE A 103 3.89 5.87 -5.95
C PHE A 103 2.45 6.12 -6.38
N HIS A 104 1.81 5.10 -6.93
CA HIS A 104 0.43 5.17 -7.38
C HIS A 104 -0.18 3.77 -7.35
N TRP A 105 -1.52 3.70 -7.38
CA TRP A 105 -2.22 2.43 -7.45
C TRP A 105 -2.25 1.92 -8.90
N VAL A 106 -1.88 0.65 -9.07
CA VAL A 106 -1.79 -0.01 -10.38
C VAL A 106 -2.48 -1.35 -10.33
N HIS A 107 -3.12 -1.77 -11.43
CA HIS A 107 -3.64 -3.12 -11.55
C HIS A 107 -2.52 -4.16 -11.58
N VAL A 108 -2.68 -5.19 -10.76
CA VAL A 108 -1.71 -6.28 -10.61
C VAL A 108 -2.39 -7.63 -10.62
N ALA A 109 -1.62 -8.67 -10.92
CA ALA A 109 -1.94 -10.05 -10.64
C ALA A 109 -1.23 -10.48 -9.35
N ALA A 110 -1.98 -10.86 -8.32
CA ALA A 110 -1.43 -11.47 -7.12
C ALA A 110 -1.13 -12.95 -7.39
N LEU A 111 0.15 -13.30 -7.31
CA LEU A 111 0.68 -14.59 -7.73
C LEU A 111 0.76 -15.57 -6.57
N ASP A 112 1.29 -15.10 -5.43
CA ASP A 112 1.57 -15.95 -4.28
C ASP A 112 1.63 -15.17 -2.96
N TYR A 113 1.61 -15.89 -1.85
CA TYR A 113 1.75 -15.34 -0.50
C TYR A 113 2.93 -16.00 0.22
N GLN A 114 3.71 -15.20 0.95
CA GLN A 114 4.84 -15.62 1.76
C GLN A 114 4.47 -15.46 3.24
N PRO A 115 4.08 -16.55 3.94
CA PRO A 115 3.54 -16.45 5.30
C PRO A 115 4.55 -15.94 6.33
N LYS A 116 5.83 -16.25 6.15
CA LYS A 116 6.89 -15.87 7.11
C LYS A 116 7.12 -14.36 7.11
N GLU A 117 7.15 -13.74 5.93
CA GLU A 117 7.34 -12.30 5.75
C GLU A 117 6.02 -11.53 5.75
N LYS A 118 4.88 -12.23 5.67
CA LYS A 118 3.53 -11.67 5.47
C LYS A 118 3.41 -10.81 4.21
N LEU A 119 4.04 -11.24 3.11
CA LEU A 119 4.08 -10.50 1.86
C LEU A 119 3.38 -11.24 0.73
N TRP A 120 2.69 -10.49 -0.12
CA TRP A 120 2.15 -10.95 -1.38
C TRP A 120 3.12 -10.69 -2.53
N LYS A 121 3.41 -11.73 -3.31
CA LYS A 121 4.10 -11.60 -4.59
C LYS A 121 3.08 -11.16 -5.64
N VAL A 122 3.32 -10.03 -6.28
CA VAL A 122 2.43 -9.45 -7.31
C VAL A 122 3.21 -9.13 -8.58
N MET A 123 2.52 -9.12 -9.72
CA MET A 123 3.06 -8.69 -11.02
C MET A 123 2.17 -7.61 -11.63
N THR A 124 2.76 -6.53 -12.14
CA THR A 124 2.03 -5.43 -12.78
C THR A 124 1.39 -5.84 -14.09
N LEU A 125 0.21 -5.28 -14.38
CA LEU A 125 -0.53 -5.46 -15.62
C LEU A 125 -0.41 -4.25 -16.56
N ASP A 126 0.58 -3.40 -16.33
CA ASP A 126 0.91 -2.16 -17.08
C ASP A 126 1.74 -2.42 -18.36
N GLY A 127 1.89 -3.68 -18.77
CA GLY A 127 2.74 -4.08 -19.88
C GLY A 127 4.23 -4.23 -19.55
N LEU A 128 4.70 -3.71 -18.40
CA LEU A 128 6.09 -3.80 -17.95
C LEU A 128 6.37 -5.08 -17.15
N LYS A 129 5.33 -5.74 -16.62
CA LYS A 129 5.42 -7.00 -15.86
C LYS A 129 6.40 -6.96 -14.68
N ARG A 130 6.47 -5.81 -13.99
CA ARG A 130 7.30 -5.60 -12.81
C ARG A 130 6.76 -6.46 -11.66
N THR A 131 7.65 -7.06 -10.87
CA THR A 131 7.26 -7.91 -9.73
C THR A 131 7.60 -7.24 -8.41
N PHE A 132 6.70 -7.30 -7.44
CA PHE A 132 6.87 -6.73 -6.11
C PHE A 132 6.45 -7.72 -5.03
N PHE A 133 6.96 -7.50 -3.81
CA PHE A 133 6.51 -8.15 -2.58
C PHE A 133 5.92 -7.08 -1.66
N LEU A 134 4.64 -7.18 -1.34
CA LEU A 134 3.91 -6.10 -0.66
C LEU A 134 3.11 -6.65 0.52
N PRO A 135 3.01 -5.89 1.64
CA PRO A 135 2.07 -6.22 2.70
C PRO A 135 0.64 -6.06 2.18
N LYS A 136 -0.30 -6.77 2.80
CA LYS A 136 -1.73 -6.73 2.41
C LYS A 136 -2.32 -5.32 2.46
N LEU A 137 -1.83 -4.47 3.35
CA LEU A 137 -2.24 -3.06 3.48
C LEU A 137 -2.01 -2.23 2.20
N LEU A 138 -1.07 -2.62 1.34
CA LEU A 138 -0.76 -1.95 0.07
C LEU A 138 -1.30 -2.72 -1.15
N LEU A 139 -2.12 -3.74 -0.94
CA LEU A 139 -2.67 -4.63 -1.97
C LEU A 139 -4.15 -4.91 -1.72
N MET A 140 -5.02 -4.34 -2.55
CA MET A 140 -6.46 -4.62 -2.52
C MET A 140 -6.80 -5.72 -3.52
N MET A 141 -7.33 -6.86 -3.07
CA MET A 141 -7.85 -7.87 -3.99
C MET A 141 -9.11 -7.32 -4.69
N LYS A 142 -9.32 -7.61 -5.97
CA LYS A 142 -10.44 -7.03 -6.73
C LYS A 142 -11.82 -7.43 -6.19
N ALA A 143 -11.89 -8.55 -5.47
CA ALA A 143 -13.11 -9.04 -4.84
C ALA A 143 -13.34 -8.51 -3.41
N GLU A 144 -12.46 -7.65 -2.89
CA GLU A 144 -12.67 -6.96 -1.62
C GLU A 144 -13.67 -5.81 -1.75
N ASP A 145 -14.27 -5.44 -0.63
CA ASP A 145 -15.02 -4.18 -0.53
C ASP A 145 -14.02 -3.02 -0.43
N PRO A 146 -13.98 -2.10 -1.43
CA PRO A 146 -13.04 -0.99 -1.42
C PRO A 146 -13.23 -0.05 -0.23
N VAL A 147 -14.44 0.06 0.32
CA VAL A 147 -14.71 0.89 1.51
C VAL A 147 -14.08 0.29 2.76
N ASN A 148 -14.20 -1.02 2.95
CA ASN A 148 -13.53 -1.70 4.06
C ASN A 148 -12.01 -1.64 3.94
N PHE A 149 -11.49 -1.82 2.71
CA PHE A 149 -10.06 -1.69 2.46
C PHE A 149 -9.54 -0.26 2.72
N ALA A 150 -10.28 0.78 2.30
CA ALA A 150 -9.92 2.15 2.60
C ALA A 150 -9.97 2.46 4.11
N ASN A 151 -10.97 1.95 4.83
CA ASN A 151 -11.06 2.08 6.28
C ASN A 151 -9.88 1.40 7.00
N ARG A 152 -9.41 0.25 6.50
CA ARG A 152 -8.19 -0.43 6.98
C ARG A 152 -6.97 0.45 6.87
N ILE A 153 -6.77 1.09 5.71
CA ILE A 153 -5.67 2.04 5.48
C ILE A 153 -5.76 3.22 6.46
N ILE A 154 -6.93 3.84 6.59
CA ILE A 154 -7.14 4.99 7.47
C ILE A 154 -6.87 4.63 8.93
N SER A 155 -7.34 3.46 9.36
CA SER A 155 -7.08 2.93 10.70
C SER A 155 -5.58 2.78 10.95
N ALA A 156 -4.83 2.21 9.99
CA ALA A 156 -3.38 2.05 10.10
C ALA A 156 -2.67 3.41 10.16
N ILE A 157 -3.06 4.39 9.33
CA ILE A 157 -2.51 5.75 9.35
C ILE A 157 -2.77 6.41 10.71
N ALA A 158 -3.99 6.32 11.22
CA ALA A 158 -4.38 6.94 12.49
C ALA A 158 -3.64 6.32 13.68
N LEU A 159 -3.52 4.98 13.71
CA LEU A 159 -2.77 4.26 14.74
C LEU A 159 -1.28 4.59 14.69
N ARG A 160 -0.68 4.65 13.50
CA ARG A 160 0.71 5.09 13.33
C ARG A 160 0.92 6.49 13.89
N LYS A 161 0.10 7.46 13.46
CA LYS A 161 0.19 8.86 13.92
C LYS A 161 0.13 8.94 15.45
N LYS A 162 -0.86 8.29 16.06
CA LYS A 162 -1.02 8.24 17.52
C LYS A 162 0.20 7.59 18.22
N CYS A 163 0.73 6.50 17.69
CA CYS A 163 1.89 5.82 18.27
C CYS A 163 3.16 6.68 18.19
N GLU A 164 3.40 7.31 17.04
CA GLU A 164 4.55 8.18 16.84
C GLU A 164 4.48 9.45 17.70
N GLU A 165 3.29 10.04 17.86
CA GLU A 165 3.07 11.16 18.79
C GLU A 165 3.49 10.78 20.22
N VAL A 166 3.10 9.58 20.68
CA VAL A 166 3.49 9.09 22.01
C VAL A 166 5.00 8.85 22.13
N ILE A 167 5.69 8.45 21.05
CA ILE A 167 7.15 8.20 21.09
C ILE A 167 7.95 9.52 21.01
N ARG A 168 7.42 10.54 20.33
CA ARG A 168 8.07 11.85 20.24
C ARG A 168 7.96 12.65 21.56
N HIS A 169 7.06 12.28 22.46
CA HIS A 169 6.79 12.95 23.74
C HIS A 169 7.25 12.12 24.94
#